data_AF-A0A961P9Y2-F1
#
_entry.id   AF-A0A961P9Y2-F1
#
_cell.length_a   1.000
_cell.length_b   1.000
_cell.length_c   1.000
_cell.angle_alpha   90.00
_cell.angle_beta   90.00
_cell.angle_gamma   90.00
#
_symmetry.space_group_name_H-M   'P 1'
#
loop_
_entity.id
_entity.type
_entity.pdbx_description
1 polymer ?
#
loop_
_entity_poly.entity_id
_entity_poly.type
_entity_poly.pdbx_seq_one_letter_code
_entity_poly.pdbx_strand_id
1 'polypeptide(L)' 'TEREGDEVLEQMGSSGKVEITKIQAALARMDEGEFGFCVSCGDEIAAERLDVVPYTPFCRACAEKRG' A
#
# COMPACT_ATOMS: atom_id res chain seq x y z
N THR A 1 4.82 -22.57 26.32
CA THR A 1 4.39 -21.58 27.31
C THR A 1 3.22 -20.82 26.73
N GLU A 2 2.26 -20.38 27.56
CA GLU A 2 1.03 -19.73 27.09
C GLU A 2 1.28 -18.34 26.47
N ARG A 3 2.51 -17.82 26.61
CA ARG A 3 3.01 -16.57 26.02
C ARG A 3 3.35 -16.72 24.54
N GLU A 4 3.88 -17.86 24.13
CA GLU A 4 4.25 -18.12 22.72
C GLU A 4 3.02 -18.11 21.79
N GLY A 5 1.82 -18.39 22.33
CA GLY A 5 0.56 -18.34 21.58
C GLY A 5 -0.07 -16.93 21.48
N ASP A 6 0.23 -16.04 22.43
CA ASP A 6 -0.30 -14.67 22.48
C ASP A 6 0.45 -13.75 21.49
N GLU A 7 1.78 -13.92 21.40
CA GLU A 7 2.67 -13.17 20.52
C GLU A 7 2.31 -13.36 19.02
N VAL A 8 1.89 -14.58 18.63
CA VAL A 8 1.51 -14.88 17.23
C VAL A 8 0.16 -14.27 16.85
N LEU A 9 -0.77 -14.12 17.80
CA LEU A 9 -2.09 -13.52 17.58
C LEU A 9 -1.95 -12.00 17.34
N GLU A 10 -1.06 -11.33 18.07
CA GLU A 10 -0.74 -9.91 17.87
C GLU A 10 -0.07 -9.64 16.51
N GLN A 11 0.77 -10.56 16.03
CA GLN A 11 1.44 -10.45 14.73
C GLN A 11 0.46 -10.57 13.54
N MET A 12 -0.58 -11.40 13.66
CA MET A 12 -1.63 -11.49 12.63
C MET A 12 -2.51 -10.23 12.59
N GLY A 13 -2.85 -9.69 13.76
CA GLY A 13 -3.65 -8.45 13.85
C GLY A 13 -2.93 -7.19 13.35
N SER A 14 -1.60 -7.13 13.50
CA SER A 14 -0.80 -5.98 13.03
C SER A 14 -0.63 -5.95 11.51
N SER A 15 -0.50 -7.11 10.87
CA SER A 15 -0.37 -7.23 9.41
C SER A 15 -1.62 -6.73 8.67
N GLY A 16 -2.82 -7.13 9.13
CA GLY A 16 -4.08 -6.67 8.54
C GLY A 16 -4.29 -5.15 8.70
N LYS A 17 -3.87 -4.57 9.84
CA LYS A 17 -3.93 -3.11 10.05
C LYS A 17 -3.09 -2.33 9.04
N VAL A 18 -1.91 -2.84 8.69
CA VAL A 18 -1.04 -2.19 7.69
C VAL A 18 -1.67 -2.19 6.30
N GLU A 19 -2.35 -3.27 5.90
CA GLU A 19 -3.07 -3.32 4.62
C GLU A 19 -4.25 -2.36 4.58
N ILE A 20 -5.04 -2.30 5.66
CA ILE A 20 -6.16 -1.35 5.79
C ILE A 20 -5.67 0.09 5.63
N THR A 21 -4.57 0.47 6.30
CA THR A 21 -4.01 1.81 6.18
C THR A 21 -3.59 2.14 4.74
N LYS A 22 -3.02 1.18 4.01
CA LYS A 22 -2.64 1.38 2.59
C LYS A 22 -3.85 1.59 1.70
N ILE A 23 -4.93 0.85 1.94
CA ILE A 23 -6.19 0.99 1.20
C ILE A 23 -6.83 2.36 1.51
N GLN A 24 -6.89 2.76 2.78
CA GLN A 24 -7.41 4.07 3.18
C GLN A 24 -6.62 5.22 2.53
N ALA A 25 -5.29 5.12 2.50
CA ALA A 25 -4.44 6.11 1.83
C ALA A 25 -4.64 6.13 0.31
N ALA A 26 -4.99 5.00 -0.32
CA ALA A 26 -5.35 4.98 -1.73
C ALA A 26 -6.69 5.65 -1.99
N LEU A 27 -7.70 5.39 -1.15
CA LEU A 27 -9.01 6.03 -1.25
C LEU A 27 -8.92 7.55 -1.07
N ALA A 28 -8.16 8.02 -0.08
CA ALA A 28 -7.94 9.45 0.12
C ALA A 28 -7.36 10.14 -1.12
N ARG A 29 -6.40 9.48 -1.81
CA ARG A 29 -5.83 9.99 -3.07
C ARG A 29 -6.84 10.01 -4.22
N MET A 30 -7.83 9.11 -4.22
CA MET A 30 -8.92 9.16 -5.20
C MET A 30 -9.80 10.39 -4.97
N ASP A 31 -10.15 10.69 -3.71
CA ASP A 31 -10.91 11.89 -3.35
C ASP A 31 -10.14 13.19 -3.66
N GLU A 32 -8.82 13.21 -3.45
CA GLU A 32 -7.96 14.38 -3.78
C GLU A 32 -7.66 14.52 -5.28
N GLY A 33 -8.02 13.53 -6.11
CA GLY A 33 -7.71 13.53 -7.55
C GLY A 33 -6.23 13.23 -7.86
N GLU A 34 -5.46 12.81 -6.87
CA GLU A 34 -4.06 12.39 -7.00
C GLU A 34 -3.90 10.89 -7.32
N PHE A 35 -5.01 10.17 -7.42
CA PHE A 35 -5.00 8.78 -7.82
C PHE A 35 -4.47 8.62 -9.24
N GLY A 36 -3.54 7.68 -9.40
CA GLY A 36 -2.83 7.50 -10.67
C GLY A 36 -1.55 8.31 -10.78
N PHE A 37 -1.13 9.07 -9.76
CA PHE A 37 0.17 9.73 -9.73
C PHE A 37 1.10 9.14 -8.66
N CYS A 38 2.38 9.04 -9.00
CA CYS A 38 3.40 8.52 -8.12
C CYS A 38 3.75 9.55 -7.05
N VAL A 39 3.58 9.20 -5.77
CA VAL A 39 3.88 10.13 -4.65
C VAL A 39 5.38 10.41 -4.48
N SER A 40 6.24 9.70 -5.21
CA SER A 40 7.70 9.83 -5.11
C SER A 40 8.32 10.69 -6.21
N CYS A 41 7.74 10.71 -7.42
CA CYS A 41 8.27 11.45 -8.56
C CYS A 41 7.25 12.38 -9.22
N GLY A 42 5.96 12.23 -8.90
CA GLY A 42 4.86 12.99 -9.51
C GLY A 42 4.39 12.45 -10.87
N ASP A 43 5.08 11.47 -11.46
CA ASP A 43 4.69 10.91 -12.76
C ASP A 43 3.42 10.05 -12.68
N GLU A 44 2.72 9.94 -13.80
CA GLU A 44 1.59 9.03 -13.96
C GLU A 44 1.99 7.56 -13.75
N ILE A 45 1.16 6.83 -13.00
CA ILE A 45 1.26 5.40 -12.79
C ILE A 45 0.56 4.72 -13.95
N ALA A 46 1.27 3.82 -14.64
CA ALA A 46 0.71 3.05 -15.75
C ALA A 46 -0.57 2.32 -15.32
N ALA A 47 -1.62 2.39 -16.16
CA ALA A 47 -2.91 1.77 -15.89
C ALA A 47 -2.81 0.26 -15.63
N GLU A 48 -1.95 -0.45 -16.37
CA GLU A 48 -1.68 -1.88 -16.16
C GLU A 48 -1.20 -2.19 -14.73
N ARG A 49 -0.50 -1.24 -14.09
CA ARG A 49 -0.03 -1.40 -12.72
C ARG A 49 -1.14 -1.14 -11.70
N LEU A 50 -2.03 -0.20 -11.97
CA LEU A 50 -3.21 0.06 -11.13
C LEU A 50 -4.23 -1.08 -11.25
N ASP A 51 -4.28 -1.78 -12.38
CA ASP A 51 -5.12 -2.97 -12.56
C ASP A 51 -4.67 -4.14 -11.65
N VAL A 52 -3.36 -4.35 -11.53
CA VAL A 52 -2.78 -5.40 -10.67
C VAL A 52 -2.72 -4.97 -9.19
N VAL A 53 -2.34 -3.71 -8.92
CA VAL A 53 -2.15 -3.19 -7.55
C VAL A 53 -2.74 -1.76 -7.46
N PRO A 54 -4.06 -1.62 -7.32
CA PRO A 54 -4.73 -0.30 -7.37
C PRO A 54 -4.34 0.62 -6.22
N TYR A 55 -3.99 0.05 -5.06
CA TYR A 55 -3.58 0.84 -3.91
C TYR A 55 -2.12 1.30 -3.95
N THR A 56 -1.36 1.01 -5.03
CA THR A 56 0.05 1.36 -5.09
C THR A 56 0.24 2.88 -5.12
N PRO A 57 1.13 3.45 -4.27
CA PRO A 57 1.46 4.87 -4.34
C PRO A 57 2.61 5.18 -5.29
N PHE A 58 3.18 4.19 -5.97
CA PHE A 58 4.41 4.34 -6.72
C PHE A 58 4.31 3.79 -8.14
N CYS A 59 4.93 4.52 -9.07
CA CYS A 59 5.20 4.02 -10.41
C CYS A 59 6.17 2.82 -10.35
N ARG A 60 6.23 2.05 -11.44
CA ARG A 60 7.09 0.86 -11.52
C ARG A 60 8.54 1.18 -11.17
N ALA A 61 9.10 2.24 -11.75
CA ALA A 61 10.50 2.64 -11.51
C ALA A 61 10.78 2.99 -10.04
N CYS A 62 9.88 3.71 -9.37
CA CYS A 62 10.03 4.04 -7.94
C CYS A 62 9.80 2.84 -7.03
N ALA A 63 8.98 1.88 -7.44
CA ALA A 63 8.78 0.63 -6.71
C ALA A 63 10.01 -0.28 -6.84
N GLU A 64 10.58 -0.42 -8.03
CA GLU A 64 11.78 -1.22 -8.30
C GLU A 64 13.02 -0.66 -7.57
N LYS A 65 13.10 0.66 -7.33
CA LYS A 65 14.18 1.28 -6.55
C LYS A 65 14.07 1.04 -5.03
N ARG A 66 12.93 0.57 -4.53
CA ARG A 66 12.66 0.37 -3.09
C ARG A 66 12.66 -1.10 -2.66
N GLY A 67 12.59 -2.03 -3.61
CA GLY A 67 12.72 -3.47 -3.37
C GLY A 67 14.18 -3.90 -3.39
#